data_AF-A0A383AKS1-F1
#
_entry.id   AF-A0A383AKS1-F1
#
_cell.length_a   1.000
_cell.length_b   1.000
_cell.length_c   1.000
_cell.angle_alpha   90.00
_cell.angle_beta   90.00
_cell.angle_gamma   90.00
#
_symmetry.space_group_name_H-M   'P 1'
#
loop_
_entity.id
_entity.type
_entity.pdbx_description
1 polymer ?
#
loop_
_entity_poly.entity_id
_entity_poly.type
_entity_poly.pdbx_seq_one_letter_code
_entity_poly.pdbx_strand_id
1 'polypeptide(L)' 'LIASYDPQGRKLEFLTQEINREVNTIGSKTIDLEVSKAVIEMKSCLEKTREQLANIE' A
#
# COMPACT_ATOMS: atom_id res chain seq x y z
N LEU A 1 -0.17 11.83 31.31
CA LEU A 1 0.43 11.47 30.02
C LEU A 1 -0.60 10.66 29.27
N ILE A 2 -1.41 11.34 28.45
CA ILE A 2 -2.51 10.72 27.71
C ILE A 2 -1.88 9.77 26.71
N ALA A 3 -2.11 8.46 26.87
CA ALA A 3 -1.82 7.48 25.84
C ALA A 3 -2.61 7.92 24.60
N SER A 4 -1.92 8.35 23.56
CA SER A 4 -2.56 8.66 22.28
C SER A 4 -3.10 7.34 21.73
N TYR A 5 -4.39 7.11 21.95
CA TYR A 5 -5.21 6.21 21.15
C TYR A 5 -5.28 6.78 19.72
N ASP A 6 -4.16 6.70 19.01
CA ASP A 6 -4.18 6.89 17.56
C ASP A 6 -4.70 5.55 17.00
N PRO A 7 -5.79 5.52 16.20
CA PRO A 7 -6.29 4.29 15.64
C PRO A 7 -5.16 3.67 14.80
N GLN A 8 -4.60 2.55 15.24
CA GLN A 8 -3.43 1.94 14.61
C GLN A 8 -3.68 1.62 13.13
N GLY A 9 -4.95 1.41 12.74
CA GLY A 9 -5.39 1.28 11.35
C GLY A 9 -5.08 2.49 10.48
N ARG A 10 -5.21 3.72 11.00
CA ARG A 10 -4.98 4.97 10.24
C ARG A 10 -3.54 5.14 9.79
N LYS A 11 -2.57 4.70 10.61
CA LYS A 11 -1.15 4.73 10.25
C LYS A 11 -0.83 3.72 9.14
N LEU A 12 -1.42 2.53 9.22
CA LEU A 12 -1.23 1.50 8.18
C LEU A 12 -1.93 1.88 6.88
N GLU A 13 -3.07 2.56 6.95
CA GLU A 13 -3.75 3.11 5.78
C GLU A 13 -2.88 4.15 5.08
N PHE A 14 -2.29 5.10 5.82
CA PHE A 14 -1.34 6.07 5.28
C PHE A 14 -0.15 5.39 4.58
N LEU A 15 0.46 4.40 5.23
CA LEU A 15 1.58 3.66 4.63
C LEU A 15 1.16 2.92 3.36
N THR A 16 -0.03 2.32 3.34
CA THR A 16 -0.57 1.62 2.16
C THR A 16 -0.80 2.60 1.00
N GLN A 17 -1.21 3.83 1.29
CA GLN A 17 -1.33 4.89 0.28
C GLN A 17 0.04 5.31 -0.28
N GLU A 18 1.03 5.53 0.58
CA GLU A 18 2.38 5.93 0.14
C GLU A 18 3.06 4.83 -0.69
N ILE A 19 2.93 3.56 -0.29
CA ILE A 19 3.46 2.43 -1.08
C ILE A 19 2.77 2.37 -2.45
N ASN A 20 1.46 2.64 -2.52
CA ASN A 20 0.76 2.66 -3.81
C ASN A 20 1.28 3.77 -4.74
N ARG A 21 1.58 4.95 -4.20
CA ARG A 21 2.20 6.05 -4.98
C ARG A 21 3.57 5.65 -5.53
N GLU A 22 4.38 4.97 -4.72
CA GLU A 22 5.69 4.51 -5.16
C GLU A 22 5.58 3.43 -6.24
N VAL A 23 4.69 2.46 -6.07
CA VAL A 23 4.42 1.41 -7.06
C VAL A 23 3.96 2.00 -8.40
N ASN A 24 3.12 3.04 -8.38
CA ASN A 24 2.71 3.74 -9.61
C ASN A 24 3.88 4.52 -10.24
N THR A 25 4.77 5.09 -9.44
CA THR A 25 5.97 5.77 -9.94
C THR A 25 6.92 4.78 -10.61
N ILE A 26 7.16 3.62 -10.00
CA ILE A 26 7.97 2.54 -10.57
C ILE A 26 7.37 2.08 -11.90
N GLY A 27 6.07 1.79 -11.93
CA GLY A 27 5.38 1.31 -13.13
C GLY A 27 5.29 2.34 -14.26
N SER A 28 5.25 3.63 -13.96
CA SER A 28 5.20 4.69 -14.98
C SER A 28 6.58 5.11 -15.51
N LYS A 29 7.66 4.81 -14.78
CA LYS A 29 9.04 5.17 -15.15
C LYS A 29 9.89 3.99 -15.62
N THR A 30 9.35 2.77 -15.62
CA THR A 30 10.08 1.57 -16.01
C THR A 30 9.41 0.90 -17.22
N ILE A 31 10.19 0.56 -18.24
CA ILE A 31 9.72 -0.08 -19.49
C ILE A 31 10.06 -1.58 -19.51
N ASP A 32 10.61 -2.10 -18.42
CA ASP A 32 10.96 -3.51 -18.30
C ASP A 32 9.70 -4.38 -18.04
N LEU A 33 9.62 -5.51 -18.76
CA LEU A 33 8.48 -6.42 -18.70
C LEU A 33 8.39 -7.15 -17.35
N GLU A 34 9.52 -7.54 -16.76
CA GLU A 34 9.57 -8.20 -15.47
C GLU A 34 9.19 -7.23 -14.35
N VAL A 35 9.64 -5.97 -14.44
CA VAL A 35 9.21 -4.92 -13.51
C VAL A 35 7.71 -4.65 -13.64
N SER A 36 7.17 -4.64 -14.86
CA SER A 36 5.74 -4.46 -15.09
C SER A 36 4.89 -5.57 -14.45
N LYS A 37 5.34 -6.83 -14.55
CA LYS A 37 4.69 -7.97 -13.86
C LYS A 37 4.75 -7.80 -12.34
N ALA A 38 5.93 -7.47 -11.79
CA ALA A 38 6.10 -7.22 -10.37
C ALA A 38 5.18 -6.09 -9.87
N VAL A 39 5.05 -4.99 -10.62
CA VAL A 39 4.13 -3.88 -10.29
C VAL A 39 2.67 -4.34 -10.21
N ILE A 40 2.23 -5.22 -11.12
CA ILE A 40 0.87 -5.78 -11.09
C ILE A 40 0.67 -6.65 -9.84
N GLU A 41 1.64 -7.50 -9.51
CA GLU A 41 1.59 -8.33 -8.31
C GLU A 41 1.58 -7.49 -7.03
N MET A 42 2.44 -6.45 -6.96
CA MET A 42 2.47 -5.50 -5.85
C MET A 42 1.13 -4.79 -5.66
N LYS A 43 0.49 -4.36 -6.77
CA LYS A 43 -0.86 -3.76 -6.71
C LYS A 43 -1.88 -4.75 -6.16
N SER A 44 -1.85 -6.02 -6.59
CA SER A 44 -2.74 -7.05 -6.05
C SER A 44 -2.54 -7.27 -4.55
N CYS A 45 -1.30 -7.32 -4.08
CA CYS A 45 -0.98 -7.43 -2.65
C CYS A 45 -1.43 -6.20 -1.84
N LEU A 46 -1.33 -4.99 -2.41
CA LEU A 46 -1.82 -3.77 -1.78
C LEU A 46 -3.34 -3.77 -1.61
N GLU A 47 -4.10 -4.25 -2.61
CA GLU A 47 -5.56 -4.36 -2.46
C GLU A 47 -5.94 -5.34 -1.35
N LYS A 48 -5.29 -6.51 -1.27
CA LYS A 48 -5.49 -7.46 -0.16
C LYS A 48 -5.15 -6.82 1.19
N THR A 49 -4.09 -6.02 1.25
CA THR A 49 -3.70 -5.31 2.48
C THR A 49 -4.78 -4.30 2.89
N ARG A 50 -5.36 -3.55 1.94
CA ARG A 50 -6.48 -2.64 2.21
C ARG A 50 -7.71 -3.37 2.73
N GLU A 51 -8.06 -4.51 2.13
CA GLU A 51 -9.17 -5.35 2.61
C GLU A 51 -8.92 -5.81 4.05
N GLN A 52 -7.71 -6.24 4.40
CA GLN A 52 -7.38 -6.62 5.77
C GLN A 52 -7.49 -5.44 6.74
N LEU A 53 -7.03 -4.25 6.34
CA LEU A 53 -7.15 -3.05 7.18
C LEU A 53 -8.61 -2.67 7.44
N ALA A 54 -9.46 -2.72 6.41
CA ALA A 54 -10.89 -2.46 6.54
C ALA A 54 -11.63 -3.49 7.41
N ASN A 55 -11.12 -4.73 7.49
CA ASN A 55 -11.69 -5.77 8.36
C ASN A 55 -11.26 -5.65 9.83
N ILE A 56 -10.22 -4.86 10.13
CA ILE A 56 -9.66 -4.69 11.49
C ILE A 56 -10.16 -3.38 12.15
N GLU A 57 -10.67 -2.43 11.37
CA GLU A 57 -11.47 -1.29 11.86
C GLU A 57 -12.80 -1.75 12.48
#